data_AF-A0A9E0RFZ2-F1
#
_entry.id   AF-A0A9E0RFZ2-F1
#
_cell.length_a   1.000
_cell.length_b   1.000
_cell.length_c   1.000
_cell.angle_alpha   90.00
_cell.angle_beta   90.00
_cell.angle_gamma   90.00
#
_symmetry.space_group_name_H-M   'P 1'
#
loop_
_entity.id
_entity.type
_entity.pdbx_description
1 polymer ?
#
loop_
_entity_poly.entity_id
_entity_poly.type
_entity_poly.pdbx_seq_one_letter_code
_entity_poly.pdbx_strand_id
1 'polypeptide(L)' 'QNFVPAGERTMRIDGTVTTRKVDIRLYTYAGKRLLAAARVYQGQTTNFRTPGGGFAPVFQV' A
#
# COMPACT_ATOMS: atom_id res chain seq x y z
N GLN A 1 -15.96 -4.51 -16.29
CA GLN A 1 -14.78 -4.42 -15.39
C GLN A 1 -14.82 -5.62 -14.46
N ASN A 2 -13.71 -6.35 -14.32
CA ASN A 2 -13.64 -7.48 -13.37
C ASN A 2 -13.13 -6.98 -12.02
N PHE A 3 -13.76 -7.43 -10.93
CA PHE A 3 -13.29 -7.13 -9.59
C PHE A 3 -12.13 -8.05 -9.23
N VAL A 4 -11.03 -7.45 -8.77
CA VAL A 4 -9.86 -8.17 -8.28
C VAL A 4 -9.74 -7.84 -6.79
N PRO A 5 -9.59 -8.86 -5.91
CA PRO A 5 -9.36 -8.60 -4.49
C PRO A 5 -8.05 -7.80 -4.30
N ALA A 6 -8.00 -7.00 -3.23
CA ALA A 6 -6.79 -6.26 -2.91
C ALA A 6 -5.66 -7.23 -2.54
N GLY A 7 -4.43 -6.91 -2.96
CA GLY A 7 -3.25 -7.61 -2.46
C GLY A 7 -3.08 -7.36 -0.96
N GLU A 8 -2.58 -8.36 -0.24
CA GLU A 8 -2.39 -8.28 1.21
C GLU A 8 -0.96 -8.63 1.62
N ARG A 9 -0.51 -8.04 2.72
CA ARG A 9 0.79 -8.32 3.35
C ARG A 9 0.65 -8.42 4.86
N THR A 10 1.36 -9.38 5.43
CA THR A 10 1.54 -9.51 6.88
C THR A 10 2.66 -8.58 7.32
N MET A 11 2.41 -7.81 8.38
CA MET A 11 3.35 -6.83 8.90
C MET A 11 3.17 -6.67 10.41
N ARG A 12 4.20 -6.16 11.09
CA ARG A 12 4.14 -5.86 12.52
C ARG A 12 3.76 -4.38 12.70
N ILE A 13 2.66 -4.12 13.40
CA ILE A 13 2.16 -2.79 13.76
C ILE A 13 2.01 -2.78 15.27
N ASP A 14 2.69 -1.85 15.96
CA ASP A 14 2.66 -1.70 17.41
C ASP A 14 2.88 -3.03 18.16
N GLY A 15 3.90 -3.78 17.75
CA GLY A 15 4.27 -5.08 18.33
C GLY A 15 3.40 -6.26 17.87
N THR A 16 2.24 -6.01 17.25
CA THR A 16 1.30 -7.06 16.82
C THR A 16 1.48 -7.40 15.35
N VAL A 17 1.53 -8.70 15.04
CA VAL A 17 1.54 -9.18 13.64
C VAL A 17 0.11 -9.14 13.10
N THR A 18 -0.09 -8.44 11.99
CA THR A 18 -1.41 -8.23 11.41
C THR A 18 -1.34 -8.18 9.88
N THR A 19 -2.45 -8.49 9.22
CA THR A 19 -2.57 -8.42 7.76
C THR A 19 -3.17 -7.08 7.35
N ARG A 20 -2.58 -6.46 6.32
CA ARG A 20 -3.09 -5.21 5.72
C ARG A 20 -3.18 -5.34 4.22
N LYS A 21 -4.14 -4.61 3.64
CA LYS A 21 -4.22 -4.45 2.20
C LYS A 21 -3.09 -3.52 1.75
N VAL A 22 -2.51 -3.85 0.60
CA VAL A 22 -1.42 -3.11 0.00
C VAL A 22 -1.65 -2.96 -1.50
N ASP A 23 -1.43 -1.76 -2.00
CA ASP A 23 -1.26 -1.51 -3.42
C ASP A 23 0.05 -0.77 -3.70
N ILE A 24 0.50 -0.86 -4.94
CA ILE A 24 1.67 -0.12 -5.43
C ILE A 24 1.17 1.06 -6.26
N ARG A 25 1.56 2.26 -5.85
CA ARG A 25 1.28 3.50 -6.54
C ARG A 25 2.52 3.99 -7.27
N LEU A 26 2.40 4.16 -8.58
CA LEU A 26 3.39 4.84 -9.40
C LEU A 26 2.96 6.30 -9.58
N TYR A 27 3.82 7.23 -9.16
CA TYR A 27 3.68 8.64 -9.48
C TYR A 27 4.44 8.92 -10.77
N THR A 28 3.76 9.52 -11.73
CA THR A 28 4.30 9.76 -13.06
C THR A 28 4.06 11.21 -13.48
N TYR A 29 4.95 11.72 -14.31
CA TYR A 29 4.82 13.03 -14.92
C TYR A 29 5.49 13.01 -16.30
N ALA A 30 4.84 13.59 -17.30
CA ALA A 30 5.33 13.64 -18.69
C ALA A 30 5.79 12.27 -19.22
N GLY A 31 5.02 11.20 -18.97
CA GLY A 31 5.33 9.84 -19.40
C GLY A 31 6.49 9.17 -18.64
N LYS A 32 7.10 9.83 -17.65
CA LYS A 32 8.19 9.29 -16.84
C LYS A 32 7.72 8.95 -15.43
N ARG A 33 8.21 7.84 -14.89
CA ARG A 33 8.03 7.48 -13.48
C ARG A 33 8.89 8.38 -12.60
N LEU A 34 8.27 9.05 -11.65
CA LEU A 34 8.94 9.87 -10.64
C LEU A 34 9.23 9.06 -9.36
N LEU A 35 8.24 8.30 -8.88
CA LEU A 35 8.31 7.57 -7.61
C LEU A 35 7.43 6.31 -7.67
N ALA A 36 7.85 5.27 -6.97
CA ALA A 36 7.01 4.14 -6.59
C ALA A 36 6.83 4.14 -5.07
N ALA A 37 5.60 4.02 -4.59
CA ALA A 37 5.30 3.89 -3.18
C ALA A 37 4.26 2.79 -2.96
N ALA A 38 4.44 1.99 -1.92
CA ALA A 38 3.38 1.12 -1.43
C ALA A 38 2.41 1.93 -0.56
N ARG A 39 1.13 1.62 -0.63
CA ARG A 39 0.10 2.20 0.24
C ARG A 39 -0.52 1.10 1.08
N VAL A 40 -0.39 1.24 2.39
CA VAL A 40 -0.91 0.29 3.38
C VAL A 40 -2.22 0.83 3.95
N TYR A 41 -3.25 0.00 4.00
CA TYR A 41 -4.57 0.40 4.50
C TYR A 41 -5.39 -0.79 5.04
N GLN A 42 -6.48 -0.46 5.73
CA GLN A 42 -7.48 -1.40 6.23
C GLN A 42 -8.88 -0.91 5.86
N GLY A 43 -9.80 -1.85 5.60
CA GLY A 43 -11.16 -1.54 5.20
C GLY A 43 -11.30 -1.30 3.70
N GLN A 44 -12.28 -0.48 3.32
CA GLN A 44 -12.61 -0.20 1.91
C GLN A 44 -11.86 1.01 1.34
N THR A 45 -11.42 1.96 2.18
CA THR A 45 -10.79 3.20 1.70
C THR A 45 -9.30 3.25 2.02
N THR A 46 -8.50 3.71 1.05
CA THR A 46 -7.07 3.98 1.23
C THR A 46 -6.88 5.38 1.81
N ASN A 47 -7.39 5.63 3.02
CA ASN A 47 -7.48 6.98 3.60
C ASN A 47 -6.34 7.33 4.59
N PHE A 48 -5.39 6.42 4.82
CA PHE A 48 -4.21 6.61 5.69
C PHE A 48 -4.51 6.96 7.15
N ARG A 49 -5.73 6.71 7.64
CA ARG A 49 -6.13 7.03 9.02
C ARG A 49 -6.08 5.83 9.97
N THR A 50 -5.57 4.70 9.50
CA THR A 50 -5.50 3.46 10.28
C THR A 50 -4.10 3.28 10.86
N PRO A 51 -3.94 2.73 12.09
CA PRO A 51 -2.63 2.38 12.63
C PRO A 51 -1.82 1.53 11.65
N GLY A 52 -0.56 1.92 11.43
CA GLY A 52 0.35 1.32 10.45
C GLY A 52 -0.08 1.48 8.98
N GLY A 53 -1.10 2.29 8.69
CA GLY A 53 -1.47 2.69 7.33
C GLY A 53 -0.68 3.90 6.85
N GLY A 54 -0.70 4.15 5.54
CA GLY A 54 0.06 5.25 4.93
C GLY A 54 0.99 4.75 3.83
N PHE A 55 2.09 5.47 3.63
CA PHE A 55 3.11 5.10 2.65
C PHE A 55 4.14 4.13 3.22
N ALA A 56 4.60 3.22 2.37
CA ALA A 56 5.72 2.33 2.62
C ALA A 56 6.67 2.30 1.41
N PRO A 57 7.98 2.10 1.62
CA PRO A 57 8.94 2.00 0.52
C PRO A 57 8.70 0.74 -0.31
N VAL A 58 9.03 0.82 -1.61
CA VAL A 58 9.05 -0.34 -2.51
C VAL A 58 10.52 -0.66 -2.79
N PHE A 59 10.94 -1.86 -2.39
CA PHE A 59 12.28 -2.36 -2.70
C PHE A 59 12.24 -3.17 -3.99
N GLN A 60 13.22 -2.95 -4.86
CA GLN A 60 13.44 -3.76 -6.06
C GLN A 60 14.61 -4.70 -5.78
N VAL A 61 14.49 -5.95 -6.20
CA VAL A 61 15.58 -6.94 -6.15
C VAL A 61 16.30 -6.93 -7.48
#